data_AF-A0A562KCN3-F1
#
_entry.id   AF-A0A562KCN3-F1
#
_cell.length_a   1.000
_cell.length_b   1.000
_cell.length_c   1.000
_cell.angle_alpha   90.00
_cell.angle_beta   90.00
_cell.angle_gamma   90.00
#
_symmetry.space_group_name_H-M   'P 1'
#
loop_
_entity.id
_entity.type
_entity.pdbx_description
1 polymer ?
#
loop_
_entity_poly.entity_id
_entity_poly.type
_entity_poly.pdbx_seq_one_letter_code
_entity_poly.pdbx_strand_id
1 'polypeptide(L)'
;MSRSRHKGASPLPRQLDSWSVDHPVAHAIRTGDRWFGAWQRQTCIPEAKLSRLTGIPVRRFAAIEYGGPLSRAELRGVSARPT
;
A
#
# COMPACT_ATOMS: atom_id res chain seq x y z
N MET A 1 31.08 6.75 21.53
CA MET A 1 29.64 6.74 21.89
C MET A 1 28.89 5.95 20.82
N SER A 2 28.66 4.67 21.04
CA SER A 2 28.10 3.76 20.03
C SER A 2 26.60 3.63 20.19
N ARG A 3 25.87 3.82 19.07
CA ARG A 3 24.40 3.82 18.98
C ARG A 3 23.82 2.48 19.46
N SER A 4 23.02 2.54 20.51
CA SER A 4 22.15 1.44 20.92
C SER A 4 21.09 1.23 19.84
N ARG A 5 21.14 0.10 19.13
CA ARG A 5 20.00 -0.38 18.34
C ARG A 5 19.05 -1.04 19.34
N HIS A 6 17.87 -0.45 19.56
CA HIS A 6 16.82 -1.11 20.33
C HIS A 6 16.27 -2.31 19.55
N LYS A 7 16.95 -3.44 19.70
CA LYS A 7 16.46 -4.77 19.30
C LYS A 7 15.30 -5.11 20.24
N GLY A 8 14.10 -5.27 19.69
CA GLY A 8 12.93 -5.72 20.46
C GLY A 8 11.85 -4.66 20.75
N ALA A 9 11.87 -3.50 20.10
CA ALA A 9 10.69 -2.63 20.12
C ALA A 9 9.53 -3.39 19.43
N SER A 10 8.53 -3.82 20.22
CA SER A 10 7.29 -4.36 19.68
C SER A 10 6.74 -3.37 18.64
N PRO A 11 6.39 -3.82 17.43
CA PRO A 11 5.75 -2.96 16.46
C PRO A 11 4.57 -2.27 17.13
N LEU A 12 4.54 -0.93 17.13
CA LEU A 12 3.40 -0.19 17.63
C LEU A 12 2.14 -0.76 16.98
N PRO A 13 1.08 -1.09 17.75
CA PRO A 13 -0.15 -1.59 17.19
C PRO A 13 -0.65 -0.58 16.15
N ARG A 14 -0.53 -0.97 14.88
CA ARG A 14 -0.86 -0.13 13.74
C ARG A 14 -2.37 -0.11 13.62
N GLN A 15 -2.97 1.00 14.06
CA GLN A 15 -4.38 1.28 13.86
C GLN A 15 -4.66 1.26 12.36
N LEU A 16 -5.64 0.46 11.94
CA LEU A 16 -6.17 0.54 10.59
C LEU A 16 -6.79 1.93 10.43
N ASP A 17 -6.36 2.69 9.42
CA ASP A 17 -7.03 3.94 9.08
C ASP A 17 -8.52 3.64 8.90
N SER A 18 -9.36 4.35 9.64
CA SER A 18 -10.80 4.22 9.50
C SER A 18 -11.19 4.81 8.14
N TRP A 19 -11.76 3.98 7.28
CA TRP A 19 -12.24 4.44 5.98
C TRP A 19 -13.47 5.34 6.18
N SER A 20 -13.44 6.52 5.56
CA SER A 20 -14.58 7.44 5.48
C SER A 20 -14.60 8.11 4.11
N VAL A 21 -15.69 8.82 3.80
CA VAL A 21 -15.80 9.62 2.56
C VAL A 21 -14.75 10.73 2.48
N ASP A 22 -14.23 11.18 3.63
CA ASP A 22 -13.21 12.23 3.73
C ASP A 22 -11.78 11.67 3.77
N HIS A 23 -11.64 10.34 3.68
CA HIS A 23 -10.34 9.68 3.70
C HIS A 23 -9.47 10.17 2.51
N PRO A 24 -8.14 10.37 2.69
CA PRO A 24 -7.27 10.92 1.64
C PRO A 24 -7.33 10.16 0.31
N VAL A 25 -7.47 8.83 0.36
CA VAL A 25 -7.68 8.00 -0.84
C VAL A 25 -9.02 8.28 -1.52
N ALA A 26 -10.10 8.47 -0.75
CA ALA A 26 -11.41 8.81 -1.30
C ALA A 26 -11.40 10.20 -1.95
N HIS A 27 -10.72 11.16 -1.32
CA HIS A 27 -10.49 12.48 -1.90
C HIS A 27 -9.67 12.40 -3.20
N ALA A 28 -8.54 11.71 -3.18
CA ALA A 28 -7.67 11.51 -4.34
C ALA A 28 -8.43 10.92 -5.54
N ILE A 29 -9.22 9.87 -5.31
CA ILE A 29 -10.06 9.25 -6.33
C ILE A 29 -11.07 10.24 -6.89
N ARG A 30 -11.72 11.03 -6.02
CA ARG A 30 -12.68 12.07 -6.41
C ARG A 30 -12.04 13.17 -7.27
N THR A 31 -10.77 13.49 -7.01
CA THR A 31 -10.02 14.51 -7.76
C THR A 31 -9.35 13.96 -9.03
N GLY A 32 -9.57 12.70 -9.38
CA GLY A 32 -9.14 12.11 -10.66
C GLY A 32 -7.96 11.14 -10.57
N ASP A 33 -7.47 10.83 -9.37
CA ASP A 33 -6.51 9.75 -9.21
C ASP A 33 -7.19 8.38 -9.34
N ARG A 34 -6.44 7.37 -9.77
CA ARG A 34 -6.95 6.01 -9.74
C ARG A 34 -6.70 5.38 -8.38
N TRP A 35 -7.50 4.37 -8.06
CA TRP A 35 -7.54 3.80 -6.72
C TRP A 35 -6.17 3.27 -6.25
N PHE A 36 -5.39 2.66 -7.15
CA PHE A 36 -4.10 2.05 -6.80
C PHE A 36 -3.04 3.11 -6.52
N GLY A 37 -2.88 4.12 -7.38
CA GLY A 37 -1.96 5.24 -7.17
C GLY A 37 -2.31 6.10 -5.96
N ALA A 38 -3.60 6.30 -5.68
CA ALA A 38 -4.07 6.95 -4.46
C ALA A 38 -3.67 6.16 -3.21
N TRP A 39 -3.92 4.84 -3.21
CA TRP A 39 -3.52 3.95 -2.12
C TRP A 39 -2.00 3.86 -1.95
N GLN A 40 -1.25 3.74 -3.04
CA GLN A 40 0.20 3.65 -3.02
C GLN A 40 0.80 4.89 -2.36
N ARG A 41 0.34 6.09 -2.75
CA ARG A 41 0.79 7.36 -2.14
C ARG A 41 0.43 7.46 -0.67
N GLN A 42 -0.75 6.98 -0.24
CA GLN A 42 -1.08 6.92 1.19
C GLN A 42 -0.08 6.06 1.97
N THR A 43 0.33 4.92 1.41
CA THR A 43 1.27 4.02 2.10
C THR A 43 2.73 4.49 2.04
N CYS A 44 3.07 5.43 1.14
CA CYS A 44 4.43 5.88 0.87
C CYS A 44 5.42 4.73 0.57
N ILE A 45 4.94 3.60 0.02
CA ILE A 45 5.78 2.45 -0.30
C ILE A 45 6.17 2.51 -1.79
N PRO A 46 7.48 2.53 -2.12
CA PRO A 46 7.94 2.45 -3.51
C PRO A 46 7.49 1.15 -4.19
N GLU A 47 7.19 1.20 -5.49
CA GLU A 47 6.71 0.03 -6.25
C GLU A 47 7.64 -1.18 -6.16
N ALA A 48 8.96 -0.97 -6.22
CA ALA A 48 9.94 -2.04 -6.08
C ALA A 48 9.83 -2.76 -4.72
N LYS A 49 9.49 -2.02 -3.65
CA LYS A 49 9.25 -2.57 -2.32
C LYS A 49 7.90 -3.28 -2.26
N LEU A 50 6.84 -2.68 -2.82
CA LEU A 50 5.53 -3.33 -2.95
C LEU A 50 5.60 -4.65 -3.72
N SER A 51 6.39 -4.72 -4.78
CA SER A 51 6.54 -5.93 -5.60
C SER A 51 7.11 -7.11 -4.79
N ARG A 52 8.16 -6.86 -4.01
CA ARG A 52 8.77 -7.87 -3.12
C ARG A 52 7.81 -8.36 -2.04
N LEU A 53 6.98 -7.45 -1.57
CA LEU A 53 6.10 -7.63 -0.43
C LEU A 53 4.78 -8.32 -0.78
N THR A 54 4.26 -8.04 -1.97
CA THR A 54 2.98 -8.58 -2.45
C THR A 54 3.16 -9.74 -3.44
N GLY A 55 4.37 -9.94 -3.96
CA GLY A 55 4.66 -10.87 -5.04
C GLY A 55 4.17 -10.40 -6.42
N ILE A 56 3.54 -9.22 -6.51
CA ILE A 56 3.02 -8.68 -7.75
C ILE A 56 4.19 -8.05 -8.55
N PRO A 57 4.41 -8.43 -9.82
CA PRO A 57 5.48 -7.83 -10.63
C PRO A 57 5.26 -6.32 -10.82
N VAL A 58 6.31 -5.50 -10.79
CA VAL A 58 6.21 -4.04 -10.98
C VAL A 58 5.44 -3.68 -12.25
N ARG A 59 5.72 -4.35 -13.38
CA ARG A 59 5.01 -4.15 -14.66
C ARG A 59 3.49 -4.35 -14.57
N ARG A 60 3.01 -5.11 -13.58
CA ARG A 60 1.60 -5.41 -13.37
C ARG A 60 0.87 -4.25 -12.68
N PHE A 61 1.59 -3.42 -11.92
CA PHE A 61 1.00 -2.26 -11.26
C PHE A 61 0.43 -1.25 -12.26
N ALA A 62 1.06 -1.06 -13.42
CA ALA A 62 0.48 -0.25 -14.48
C ALA A 62 -0.90 -0.79 -14.90
N ALA A 63 -1.01 -2.09 -15.23
CA ALA A 63 -2.29 -2.67 -15.61
C ALA A 63 -3.36 -2.49 -14.52
N ILE A 64 -2.99 -2.66 -13.25
CA ILE A 64 -3.87 -2.45 -12.10
C ILE A 64 -4.30 -0.99 -11.98
N GLU A 65 -3.36 -0.07 -12.11
CA GLU A 65 -3.58 1.37 -12.07
C GLU A 65 -4.63 1.76 -13.11
N TYR A 66 -4.46 1.34 -14.37
CA TYR A 66 -5.38 1.66 -15.47
C TYR A 66 -6.69 0.84 -15.47
N GLY A 67 -7.05 0.17 -14.36
CA GLY A 67 -8.35 -0.51 -14.21
C GLY A 67 -8.39 -1.94 -14.76
N GLY A 68 -7.23 -2.55 -14.99
CA GLY A 68 -7.13 -3.95 -15.37
C GLY A 68 -7.64 -4.90 -14.28
N PRO A 69 -8.01 -6.14 -14.65
CA PRO A 69 -8.57 -7.10 -13.71
C PRO A 69 -7.55 -7.47 -12.62
N LEU A 70 -7.98 -7.50 -11.36
CA LEU A 70 -7.23 -8.08 -10.25
C LEU A 70 -7.70 -9.50 -9.97
N SER A 71 -6.75 -10.42 -9.88
CA SER A 71 -6.97 -11.72 -9.27
C SER A 71 -7.18 -11.58 -7.76
N ARG A 72 -7.86 -12.57 -7.16
CA ARG A 72 -8.04 -12.63 -5.70
C ARG A 72 -6.71 -12.75 -4.94
N ALA A 73 -5.68 -13.32 -5.57
CA ALA A 73 -4.34 -13.39 -5.02
C ALA A 73 -3.66 -12.01 -4.98
N GLU A 74 -3.74 -11.25 -6.07
CA GLU A 74 -3.25 -9.87 -6.13
C GLU A 74 -4.00 -8.97 -5.13
N LEU A 75 -5.34 -9.11 -5.06
CA LEU A 75 -6.16 -8.37 -4.10
C LEU A 75 -5.73 -8.67 -2.66
N ARG A 76 -5.49 -9.95 -2.34
CA ARG A 76 -4.95 -10.34 -1.03
C ARG A 76 -3.56 -9.79 -0.79
N GLY A 77 -2.70 -9.74 -1.81
CA GLY A 77 -1.36 -9.17 -1.71
C GLY A 77 -1.39 -7.67 -1.36
N VAL A 78 -2.27 -6.89 -1.99
CA VAL A 78 -2.40 -5.46 -1.67
C VAL A 78 -3.20 -5.18 -0.39
N SER A 79 -4.15 -6.05 -0.02
CA SER A 79 -4.93 -5.92 1.22
C SER A 79 -4.18 -6.39 2.46
N ALA A 80 -3.36 -7.44 2.32
CA ALA A 80 -2.43 -7.88 3.34
C ALA A 80 -1.25 -6.91 3.31
N ARG A 81 -1.38 -5.79 4.01
CA ARG A 81 -0.29 -4.82 4.11
C ARG A 81 0.98 -5.59 4.49
N PRO A 82 2.04 -5.48 3.70
CA PRO A 82 3.25 -6.20 4.02
C PRO A 82 3.81 -5.73 5.35
N THR A 83 4.04 -6.69 6.21
CA THR A 83 4.66 -6.55 7.53
C THR A 83 6.08 -6.02 7.42
#